data_AF-A0A920KM30-F1
#
_entry.id   AF-A0A920KM30-F1
#
_cell.length_a   1.000
_cell.length_b   1.000
_cell.length_c   1.000
_cell.angle_alpha   90.00
_cell.angle_beta   90.00
_cell.angle_gamma   90.00
#
_symmetry.space_group_name_H-M   'P 1'
#
loop_
_entity.id
_entity.type
_entity.pdbx_description
1 polymer ?
#
loop_
_entity_poly.entity_id
_entity_poly.type
_entity_poly.pdbx_seq_one_letter_code
_entity_poly.pdbx_strand_id
1 'polypeptide(L)' 'MNLVERLNQGPVLCAEGYLFAMERRGYLQAGAYVPEVVLEHPEVVTQLHREFIRAGSDVVQALQSFTIN' A
#
# COMPACT_ATOMS: atom_id res chain seq x y z
N MET A 1 3.05 -20.69 -5.93
CA MET A 1 3.94 -19.96 -6.85
C MET A 1 4.75 -18.96 -6.05
N ASN A 2 6.07 -18.99 -6.17
CA ASN A 2 6.94 -17.97 -5.60
C ASN A 2 7.04 -16.74 -6.54
N LEU A 3 7.62 -15.64 -6.07
CA LEU A 3 7.79 -14.42 -6.88
C LEU A 3 8.64 -14.66 -8.14
N VAL A 4 9.69 -15.47 -8.02
CA VAL A 4 10.63 -15.78 -9.12
C VAL A 4 9.93 -16.51 -10.26
N GLU A 5 9.04 -17.46 -9.96
CA GLU A 5 8.23 -18.19 -10.94
C GLU A 5 7.27 -17.26 -11.71
N ARG A 6 6.70 -16.25 -11.03
CA ARG A 6 5.81 -15.27 -11.67
C ARG A 6 6.56 -14.33 -12.60
N LEU A 7 7.73 -13.84 -12.18
CA LEU A 7 8.58 -12.98 -13.00
C LEU A 7 9.06 -13.67 -14.28
N ASN A 8 9.27 -15.00 -14.22
CA ASN A 8 9.62 -15.79 -15.41
C ASN A 8 8.46 -15.97 -16.41
N GLN A 9 7.20 -15.75 -15.99
CA GLN A 9 6.02 -15.88 -16.85
C GLN A 9 5.61 -14.55 -17.50
N GLY A 10 6.02 -13.41 -16.94
CA GLY A 10 5.67 -12.08 -17.44
C GLY A 10 5.85 -10.98 -16.39
N PRO A 11 5.53 -9.73 -16.76
CA PRO A 11 5.60 -8.60 -15.83
C PRO A 11 4.63 -8.77 -14.66
N VAL A 12 5.06 -8.36 -13.46
CA VAL A 12 4.27 -8.39 -12.22
C VAL A 12 3.96 -6.95 -11.81
N LEU A 13 2.68 -6.64 -11.58
CA LEU A 13 2.24 -5.29 -11.22
C LEU A 13 2.23 -5.09 -9.69
N CYS A 14 3.20 -4.34 -9.19
CA CYS A 14 3.22 -3.91 -7.79
C CYS A 14 2.35 -2.66 -7.60
N ALA A 15 1.44 -2.70 -6.62
CA ALA A 15 0.72 -1.51 -6.19
C ALA A 15 1.65 -0.65 -5.33
N GLU A 16 1.84 0.59 -5.75
CA GLU A 16 2.65 1.62 -5.09
C GLU A 16 1.77 2.83 -4.73
N GLY A 17 2.31 3.73 -3.91
CA GLY A 17 1.69 5.05 -3.69
C GLY A 17 0.53 5.06 -2.68
N TYR A 18 0.47 4.08 -1.77
CA TYR A 18 -0.51 4.07 -0.67
C TYR A 18 -0.49 5.36 0.16
N LEU A 19 0.71 5.89 0.42
CA LEU A 19 0.94 7.12 1.17
C LEU A 19 0.25 8.34 0.52
N PHE A 20 0.47 8.54 -0.77
CA PHE A 20 -0.15 9.60 -1.57
C PHE A 20 -1.67 9.41 -1.72
N ALA A 21 -2.13 8.16 -1.84
CA ALA A 21 -3.56 7.86 -1.88
C ALA A 21 -4.27 8.19 -0.56
N MET A 22 -3.60 7.98 0.58
CA MET A 22 -4.10 8.36 1.91
C MET A 22 -4.04 9.87 2.15
N GLU A 23 -2.98 10.54 1.71
CA GLU A 23 -2.85 12.00 1.78
C GLU A 23 -4.00 12.69 1.02
N ARG A 24 -4.30 12.26 -0.21
CA ARG A 24 -5.43 12.78 -0.99
C ARG A 24 -6.80 12.56 -0.35
N ARG A 25 -6.92 11.59 0.55
CA ARG A 25 -8.15 11.28 1.30
C ARG A 25 -8.23 11.99 2.64
N GLY A 26 -7.19 12.75 3.02
CA GLY A 26 -7.12 13.49 4.29
C GLY A 26 -6.78 12.63 5.50
N TYR A 27 -6.41 11.35 5.30
CA TYR A 27 -6.02 10.45 6.39
C TYR A 27 -4.53 10.50 6.73
N LEU A 28 -3.75 11.27 5.95
CA LEU A 28 -2.34 11.48 6.19
C LEU A 28 -2.02 12.96 6.02
N GLN A 29 -1.37 13.56 7.00
CA GLN A 29 -0.85 14.92 6.90
C GLN A 29 0.65 14.85 6.58
N ALA A 30 1.09 15.59 5.56
CA ALA A 30 2.50 15.67 5.16
C ALA A 30 3.35 16.12 6.37
N GLY A 31 4.19 15.22 6.86
CA GLY A 31 4.90 15.33 8.14
C GLY A 31 5.76 14.09 8.36
N ALA A 32 5.76 13.53 9.56
CA ALA A 32 6.59 12.37 9.90
C ALA A 32 6.18 11.04 9.21
N TYR A 33 5.23 11.06 8.27
CA TYR A 33 4.71 9.88 7.55
C TYR A 33 4.40 8.70 8.47
N VAL A 34 4.04 8.99 9.72
CA VAL A 34 3.73 7.99 10.73
C VAL A 34 2.39 7.38 10.33
N PRO A 35 2.29 6.06 10.18
CA PRO A 35 1.03 5.42 9.84
C PRO A 35 0.16 5.29 11.09
N GLU A 36 -0.11 6.38 11.79
CA GLU A 36 -1.09 6.41 12.89
C GLU A 36 -2.45 5.92 12.39
N VAL A 37 -2.77 6.21 11.12
CA VAL A 37 -3.94 5.67 10.41
C VAL A 37 -4.03 4.14 10.40
N VAL A 38 -2.91 3.39 10.45
CA VAL A 38 -2.97 1.92 10.52
C VAL A 38 -3.46 1.45 11.90
N LEU A 39 -3.18 2.23 12.95
CA LEU A 39 -3.61 1.95 14.31
C LEU A 39 -5.00 2.52 14.61
N GLU A 40 -5.30 3.71 14.10
CA GLU A 40 -6.56 4.42 14.35
C GLU A 40 -7.69 3.98 13.42
N HIS A 41 -7.38 3.66 12.16
CA HIS A 41 -8.33 3.39 11.09
C HIS A 41 -7.91 2.23 10.17
N PRO A 42 -7.73 1.01 10.71
CA PRO A 42 -7.28 -0.16 9.94
C PRO A 42 -8.23 -0.54 8.78
N GLU A 43 -9.51 -0.20 8.89
CA GLU A 43 -10.52 -0.40 7.84
C GLU A 43 -10.22 0.38 6.56
N VAL A 44 -9.67 1.59 6.68
CA VAL A 44 -9.35 2.46 5.54
C VAL A 44 -8.16 1.90 4.76
N VAL A 45 -7.15 1.39 5.47
CA VAL A 45 -5.98 0.72 4.89
C VAL A 45 -6.41 -0.55 4.15
N THR A 46 -7.27 -1.35 4.78
CA THR A 46 -7.83 -2.57 4.19
C THR A 46 -8.64 -2.29 2.94
N GLN A 47 -9.45 -1.22 2.94
CA GLN A 47 -10.21 -0.80 1.76
C GLN A 47 -9.27 -0.40 0.61
N LEU A 48 -8.22 0.38 0.91
CA LEU A 48 -7.25 0.79 -0.10
C LEU A 48 -6.50 -0.41 -0.70
N HIS A 49 -6.11 -1.40 0.13
CA HIS A 49 -5.52 -2.66 -0.36
C HIS A 49 -6.45 -3.38 -1.35
N ARG A 50 -7.75 -3.45 -1.04
CA ARG A 50 -8.75 -4.06 -1.94
C ARG A 50 -8.92 -3.28 -3.24
N GLU A 51 -8.83 -1.96 -3.21
CA GLU A 51 -8.90 -1.12 -4.41
C GLU A 51 -7.71 -1.37 -5.34
N PHE A 52 -6.50 -1.50 -4.78
CA PHE A 52 -5.31 -1.86 -5.57
C PHE A 52 -5.38 -3.26 -6.17
N ILE A 53 -5.90 -4.25 -5.44
CA ILE A 53 -6.15 -5.59 -5.99
C ILE A 53 -7.15 -5.52 -7.15
N ARG A 54 -8.25 -4.76 -6.99
CA ARG A 54 -9.26 -4.56 -8.06
C ARG A 54 -8.69 -3.84 -9.28
N ALA A 55 -7.71 -2.97 -9.09
CA ALA A 55 -7.00 -2.30 -10.19
C ALA A 55 -6.05 -3.25 -10.96
N GLY A 56 -5.95 -4.52 -10.56
CA GLY A 56 -5.10 -5.52 -11.21
C GLY A 56 -3.72 -5.64 -10.59
N SER A 57 -3.53 -5.16 -9.35
CA SER A 57 -2.25 -5.35 -8.67
C SER A 57 -2.04 -6.80 -8.26
N ASP A 58 -0.87 -7.30 -8.62
CA ASP A 58 -0.38 -8.64 -8.34
C ASP A 58 0.32 -8.77 -6.99
N VAL A 59 0.77 -7.63 -6.44
CA VAL A 59 1.54 -7.52 -5.20
C VAL A 59 1.05 -6.32 -4.41
N VAL A 60 0.59 -6.58 -3.20
CA VAL A 60 0.15 -5.57 -2.23
C VAL A 60 1.29 -5.33 -1.25
N GLN A 61 1.81 -4.11 -1.20
CA GLN A 61 2.84 -3.73 -0.22
C GLN A 61 2.22 -3.57 1.16
N ALA A 62 2.86 -4.18 2.15
CA ALA A 62 2.50 -3.97 3.55
C ALA A 62 2.85 -2.53 3.93
N LEU A 63 1.85 -1.79 4.40
CA LEU A 63 2.01 -0.43 4.90
C LEU A 63 2.58 -0.50 6.32
N GLN A 64 3.89 -0.67 6.40
CA GLN A 64 4.64 -0.75 7.66
C GLN A 64 5.30 0.61 7.91
N SER A 65 5.26 1.07 9.16
CA SER A 65 5.78 2.36 9.64
C SER A 65 7.03 2.84 8.93
N PHE A 66 6.90 4.00 8.25
CA PHE A 66 8.00 4.74 7.67
C PHE A 66 8.58 5.68 8.73
N THR A 67 9.46 5.15 9.58
CA THR A 67 10.27 5.98 10.48
C THR A 67 11.56 6.34 9.74
N ILE A 68 11.70 7.60 9.31
CA ILE A 68 13.03 8.13 8.97
C ILE A 68 13.75 8.37 10.30
N ASN A 69 14.77 7.56 10.58
CA ASN A 69 15.83 7.91 11.53
C ASN A 69 17.05 8.36 10.74
#